data_AF-A0A923SQ83-F1
#
_entry.id   AF-A0A923SQ83-F1
#
_cell.length_a   1.000
_cell.length_b   1.000
_cell.length_c   1.000
_cell.angle_alpha   90.00
_cell.angle_beta   90.00
_cell.angle_gamma   90.00
#
_symmetry.space_group_name_H-M   'P 1'
#
loop_
_entity.id
_entity.type
_entity.pdbx_description
1 polymer ?
#
loop_
_entity_poly.entity_id
_entity_poly.type
_entity_poly.pdbx_seq_one_letter_code
_entity_poly.pdbx_strand_id
1 'polypeptide(L)'
;MSTFYARICKNGHVNITYRRAGKEERCKECGAPLMDSCPQCGSVIKKWHYYGMVYLTPKNLKFQRPDSCRECGYTFPWAGKNINFD
;
A
#
# COMPACT_ATOMS: atom_id res chain seq x y z
N MET A 1 -6.77 10.91 -16.64
CA MET A 1 -5.73 9.95 -16.22
C MET A 1 -5.90 9.69 -14.74
N SER A 2 -6.04 8.42 -14.36
CA SER A 2 -6.26 8.06 -12.95
C SER A 2 -4.97 7.46 -12.39
N THR A 3 -4.51 7.98 -11.26
CA THR A 3 -3.35 7.45 -10.54
C THR A 3 -3.83 6.77 -9.26
N PHE A 4 -3.36 5.56 -9.02
CA PHE A 4 -3.65 4.80 -7.81
C PHE A 4 -2.37 4.53 -7.04
N TYR A 5 -2.49 4.44 -5.72
CA TYR A 5 -1.41 4.16 -4.78
C TYR A 5 -1.74 2.94 -3.96
N ALA A 6 -0.74 2.10 -3.69
CA ALA A 6 -0.83 1.10 -2.65
C ALA A 6 -0.62 1.78 -1.30
N ARG A 7 -1.63 1.71 -0.43
CA ARG A 7 -1.53 2.06 0.99
C ARG A 7 -1.52 0.77 1.78
N ILE A 8 -0.55 0.62 2.66
CA ILE A 8 -0.33 -0.61 3.41
C ILE A 8 -0.15 -0.23 4.87
N CYS A 9 -0.89 -0.89 5.76
CA CYS A 9 -0.74 -0.62 7.19
C CYS A 9 0.47 -1.37 7.76
N LYS A 10 0.96 -0.99 8.95
CA LYS A 10 2.09 -1.67 9.60
C LYS A 10 1.89 -3.19 9.86
N ASN A 11 0.66 -3.69 9.75
CA ASN A 11 0.35 -5.12 9.83
C ASN A 11 0.24 -5.82 8.47
N GLY A 12 0.14 -5.06 7.37
CA GLY A 12 0.17 -5.60 6.02
C GLY A 12 -1.14 -5.54 5.24
N HIS A 13 -2.25 -5.04 5.81
CA HIS A 13 -3.50 -4.86 5.06
C HIS A 13 -3.31 -3.84 3.93
N VAL A 14 -3.67 -4.25 2.71
CA VAL A 14 -3.49 -3.48 1.50
C VAL A 14 -4.79 -2.77 1.15
N ASN A 15 -4.70 -1.45 0.97
CA ASN A 15 -5.76 -0.61 0.42
C ASN A 15 -5.23 0.12 -0.82
N ILE A 16 -5.80 -0.18 -1.99
CA ILE A 16 -5.45 0.52 -3.23
C ILE A 16 -6.51 1.59 -3.51
N THR A 17 -6.06 2.83 -3.68
CA THR A 17 -6.95 3.97 -3.89
C THR A 17 -6.24 5.11 -4.61
N TYR A 18 -6.99 6.10 -5.08
CA TYR A 18 -6.49 7.24 -5.84
C TYR A 18 -5.84 8.33 -4.96
N ARG A 19 -5.91 8.18 -3.63
CA ARG A 19 -5.37 9.13 -2.66
C ARG A 19 -4.09 8.61 -2.02
N ARG A 20 -3.19 9.52 -1.64
CA ARG A 20 -1.97 9.24 -0.84
C ARG A 20 -2.33 9.00 0.62
N ALA A 21 -1.59 8.17 1.35
CA ALA A 21 -1.85 7.92 2.77
C ALA A 21 -1.64 9.21 3.57
N GLY A 22 -2.62 9.61 4.37
CA GLY A 22 -2.47 10.73 5.30
C GLY A 22 -1.58 10.37 6.50
N LYS A 23 -0.91 11.35 7.12
CA LYS A 23 -0.02 11.13 8.28
C LYS A 23 -0.73 10.44 9.46
N GLU A 24 -2.01 10.73 9.65
CA GLU A 24 -2.83 10.21 10.74
C GLU A 24 -3.82 9.13 10.28
N GLU A 25 -3.78 8.75 9.00
CA GLU A 25 -4.72 7.79 8.44
C GLU A 25 -4.43 6.38 8.98
N ARG A 26 -5.49 5.67 9.37
CA ARG A 26 -5.39 4.35 9.99
C ARG A 26 -6.14 3.31 9.18
N CYS A 27 -5.66 2.08 9.27
CA CYS A 27 -6.29 0.92 8.64
C CYS A 27 -7.68 0.68 9.25
N LYS A 28 -8.69 0.53 8.40
CA LYS A 28 -10.07 0.25 8.85
C LYS A 28 -10.24 -1.14 9.45
N GLU A 29 -9.39 -2.09 9.06
CA GLU A 29 -9.46 -3.49 9.52
C GLU A 29 -8.79 -3.69 10.89
N CYS A 30 -7.65 -3.02 11.15
CA CYS A 30 -6.86 -3.29 12.37
C CYS A 30 -6.40 -2.04 13.14
N GLY A 31 -6.75 -0.83 12.69
CA GLY A 31 -6.35 0.41 13.35
C GLY A 31 -4.85 0.73 13.30
N ALA A 32 -4.00 -0.04 12.61
CA ALA A 32 -2.59 0.30 12.45
C ALA A 32 -2.38 1.52 11.51
N PRO A 33 -1.33 2.33 11.69
CA PRO A 33 -1.02 3.45 10.80
C PRO A 33 -0.84 2.99 9.34
N LEU A 34 -1.38 3.76 8.39
CA LEU A 34 -1.21 3.53 6.95
C LEU A 34 0.04 4.22 6.41
N MET A 35 0.65 3.58 5.41
CA MET A 35 1.83 4.07 4.73
C MET A 35 1.69 3.82 3.23
N ASP A 36 2.11 4.76 2.40
CA ASP A 36 2.17 4.59 0.94
C ASP A 36 3.58 4.83 0.36
N SER A 37 4.53 5.05 1.27
CA SER A 37 5.91 5.44 0.98
C SER A 37 6.86 4.81 2.00
N CYS A 38 8.11 4.63 1.59
CA CYS A 38 9.17 4.16 2.46
C CYS A 38 9.44 5.19 3.56
N PRO A 39 9.45 4.80 4.85
CA PRO A 39 9.74 5.74 5.93
C PRO A 39 11.21 6.17 5.96
N GLN A 40 12.11 5.40 5.32
CA GLN A 40 13.55 5.69 5.32
C GLN A 40 13.97 6.62 4.16
N CYS A 41 13.49 6.37 2.93
CA CYS A 41 13.90 7.16 1.76
C CYS A 41 12.77 7.97 1.11
N GLY A 42 11.53 7.85 1.59
CA GLY A 42 10.37 8.58 1.05
C GLY A 42 9.83 8.05 -0.29
N SER A 43 10.45 7.04 -0.90
CA SER A 43 10.00 6.47 -2.19
C SER A 43 8.59 5.90 -2.09
N VAL A 44 7.73 6.16 -3.06
CA VAL A 44 6.39 5.56 -3.14
C VAL A 44 6.50 4.04 -3.26
N ILE A 45 5.73 3.29 -2.45
CA ILE A 45 5.79 1.82 -2.44
C ILE A 45 5.33 1.26 -3.79
N LYS A 46 4.16 1.69 -4.26
CA LYS A 46 3.65 1.38 -5.59
C LYS A 46 2.63 2.41 -6.03
N LYS A 47 2.74 2.84 -7.28
CA LYS A 47 1.70 3.61 -7.98
C LYS A 47 1.42 2.99 -9.35
N TRP A 48 0.20 3.17 -9.81
CA TRP A 48 -0.23 2.79 -11.16
C TRP A 48 -0.81 4.00 -11.87
N HIS A 49 -0.49 4.14 -13.16
CA HIS A 49 -1.05 5.17 -14.03
C HIS A 49 -1.94 4.50 -15.06
N TYR A 50 -3.22 4.86 -15.07
CA TYR A 50 -4.19 4.33 -16.02
C TYR A 50 -4.71 5.43 -16.95
N TYR A 51 -4.65 5.13 -18.24
CA TYR A 51 -5.17 5.95 -19.32
C TYR A 51 -6.55 5.41 -19.71
N GLY A 52 -7.60 5.83 -19.01
CA GLY A 52 -9.00 5.42 -19.26
C GLY A 52 -9.83 5.28 -17.97
N MET A 53 -11.14 5.06 -18.12
CA MET A 53 -12.02 4.69 -17.00
C MET A 53 -11.75 3.24 -16.62
N VAL A 54 -10.88 3.03 -15.64
CA VAL A 54 -10.64 1.71 -15.08
C VAL A 54 -11.53 1.52 -13.86
N TYR A 55 -12.53 0.65 -13.98
CA TYR A 55 -13.25 0.09 -12.85
C TYR A 55 -12.32 -0.87 -12.11
N LEU A 56 -11.33 -0.33 -11.39
CA LEU A 56 -10.51 -1.11 -10.48
C LEU A 56 -11.39 -1.55 -9.32
N THR A 57 -12.00 -2.71 -9.47
CA THR A 57 -12.45 -3.47 -8.31
C THR A 57 -11.19 -3.98 -7.59
N PRO A 58 -11.02 -3.71 -6.28
CA PRO A 58 -9.85 -4.17 -5.51
C PRO A 58 -9.59 -5.67 -5.63
N LYS A 59 -10.65 -6.46 -5.91
CA LYS A 59 -10.61 -7.91 -6.08
C LYS A 59 -9.73 -8.41 -7.25
N ASN A 60 -9.51 -7.62 -8.29
CA ASN A 60 -8.80 -8.08 -9.49
C ASN A 60 -7.36 -7.54 -9.61
N LEU A 61 -6.93 -6.66 -8.71
CA LEU A 61 -5.53 -6.25 -8.68
C LEU A 61 -4.73 -7.28 -7.90
N LYS A 62 -4.07 -8.21 -8.60
CA LYS A 62 -3.04 -9.07 -8.00
C LYS A 62 -1.85 -8.20 -7.60
N PHE A 63 -1.90 -7.61 -6.42
CA PHE A 63 -0.79 -6.87 -5.83
C PHE A 63 -0.30 -7.61 -4.59
N GLN A 64 0.87 -8.22 -4.72
CA GLN A 64 1.62 -8.71 -3.57
C GLN A 64 2.43 -7.54 -3.00
N ARG A 65 2.18 -7.22 -1.73
CA ARG A 65 2.97 -6.22 -1.02
C ARG A 65 4.44 -6.65 -0.95
N PRO A 66 5.40 -5.75 -1.20
CA PRO A 66 6.81 -6.06 -1.05
C PRO A 66 7.19 -6.09 0.44
N ASP A 67 8.12 -6.96 0.81
CA ASP A 67 8.66 -7.02 2.17
C ASP A 67 9.80 -6.02 2.39
N SER A 68 10.43 -5.53 1.32
CA SER A 68 11.48 -4.51 1.39
C SER A 68 11.30 -3.42 0.34
N CYS A 69 11.86 -2.23 0.62
CA CYS A 69 11.87 -1.12 -0.30
C CYS A 69 12.80 -1.42 -1.48
N ARG A 70 12.29 -1.27 -2.71
CA ARG A 70 13.07 -1.48 -3.94
C ARG A 70 14.22 -0.47 -4.12
N GLU A 71 14.06 0.75 -3.57
CA GLU A 71 15.02 1.84 -3.76
C GLU A 71 16.15 1.83 -2.73
N CYS A 72 15.86 1.54 -1.45
CA CYS A 72 16.85 1.64 -0.37
C CYS A 72 17.05 0.35 0.45
N GLY A 73 16.31 -0.72 0.16
CA GLY A 73 16.43 -2.00 0.86
C GLY A 73 15.76 -2.07 2.23
N TYR A 74 15.14 -0.98 2.72
CA TYR A 74 14.46 -0.98 4.03
C TYR A 74 13.40 -2.08 4.14
N THR A 75 13.52 -2.95 5.14
CA THR A 75 12.53 -3.99 5.46
C THR A 75 11.29 -3.37 6.09
N PHE A 76 10.14 -3.57 5.47
CA PHE A 76 8.89 -3.00 5.95
C PHE A 76 8.38 -3.69 7.23
N PRO A 77 7.60 -2.99 8.09
CA PRO A 77 7.11 -3.54 9.36
C PRO A 77 6.21 -4.77 9.23
N TRP A 78 5.71 -5.02 8.04
CA TRP A 78 4.81 -6.12 7.73
C TRP A 78 5.51 -7.33 7.10
N ALA A 79 6.82 -7.23 6.85
CA ALA A 79 7.61 -8.33 6.33
C ALA A 79 7.51 -9.55 7.26
N GLY A 80 7.22 -10.72 6.70
CA GLY A 80 7.06 -11.95 7.47
C GLY A 80 5.76 -12.06 8.29
N LYS A 81 4.83 -11.10 8.17
CA LYS A 81 3.49 -11.22 8.78
C LYS A 81 2.52 -11.92 7.85
N ASN A 82 1.92 -13.02 8.31
CA ASN A 82 0.74 -13.60 7.70
C ASN A 82 -0.48 -12.78 8.14
N ILE A 83 -1.15 -12.14 7.19
CA ILE A 83 -2.43 -11.47 7.44
C ILE A 83 -3.52 -12.52 7.29
N ASN A 84 -4.13 -12.90 8.42
CA ASN A 84 -5.38 -13.67 8.40
C ASN A 84 -6.48 -12.72 7.91
N PHE A 85 -7.11 -13.08 6.80
CA PHE A 85 -8.30 -12.41 6.31
C PHE A 85 -9.50 -13.06 7.02
N ASP A 86 -9.84 -12.58 8.22
CA ASP A 86 -11.12 -12.93 8.88
C ASP A 86 -12.29 -12.22 8.17
#